data_AF-A0A2A4T6U6-F1
#
_entry.id   AF-A0A2A4T6U6-F1
#
_cell.length_a   1.000
_cell.length_b   1.000
_cell.length_c   1.000
_cell.angle_alpha   90.00
_cell.angle_beta   90.00
_cell.angle_gamma   90.00
#
_symmetry.space_group_name_H-M   'P 1'
#
loop_
_entity.id
_entity.type
_entity.pdbx_description
1 polymer ?
#
loop_
_entity_poly.entity_id
_entity_poly.type
_entity_poly.pdbx_seq_one_letter_code
_entity_poly.pdbx_strand_id
1 'polypeptide(L)'
;MDNENNTQESYTEESVIPPPEGTTGPVVGSIIVIVVLLLGGFYFWNEKVRDQIFPPIESQAEVIEQIESVSNSDEVAAIEADISSTDLDTLDEELETITAELDAELADLEDLDL
;
A
#
# COMPACT_ATOMS: atom_id res chain seq x y z
N MET A 1 25.10 -65.16 -67.14
CA MET A 1 25.34 -65.17 -65.68
C MET A 1 24.69 -63.92 -65.17
N ASP A 2 23.40 -64.05 -64.91
CA ASP A 2 22.48 -62.94 -64.66
C ASP A 2 22.55 -62.57 -63.18
N ASN A 3 22.71 -61.28 -62.92
CA ASN A 3 22.88 -60.68 -61.61
C ASN A 3 21.53 -60.71 -60.86
N GLU A 4 21.45 -61.44 -59.75
CA GLU A 4 20.27 -61.52 -58.89
C GLU A 4 20.06 -60.20 -58.16
N ASN A 5 18.98 -59.49 -58.52
CA ASN A 5 18.46 -58.35 -57.79
C ASN A 5 17.88 -58.81 -56.45
N ASN A 6 18.59 -58.53 -55.35
CA ASN A 6 18.12 -58.74 -53.99
C ASN A 6 17.33 -57.50 -53.53
N THR A 7 16.01 -57.54 -53.67
CA THR A 7 15.10 -56.52 -53.15
C THR A 7 14.88 -56.78 -51.65
N GLN A 8 15.54 -56.00 -50.79
CA GLN A 8 15.16 -55.93 -49.37
C GLN A 8 13.88 -55.10 -49.24
N GLU A 9 12.76 -55.75 -48.91
CA GLU A 9 11.61 -55.05 -48.34
C GLU A 9 11.86 -54.82 -46.85
N SER A 10 12.47 -53.68 -46.54
CA SER A 10 12.50 -53.15 -45.19
C SER A 10 11.18 -52.44 -44.92
N TYR A 11 10.23 -53.16 -44.33
CA TYR A 11 9.06 -52.53 -43.73
C TYR A 11 9.55 -51.69 -42.56
N THR A 12 9.63 -50.38 -42.77
CA THR A 12 9.71 -49.44 -41.66
C THR A 12 8.31 -49.42 -41.06
N GLU A 13 8.09 -50.10 -39.94
CA GLU A 13 6.95 -49.78 -39.09
C GLU A 13 7.18 -48.34 -38.62
N GLU A 14 6.54 -47.41 -39.32
CA GLU A 14 6.39 -46.04 -38.88
C GLU A 14 5.58 -46.09 -37.60
N SER A 15 6.27 -46.01 -36.46
CA SER A 15 5.64 -45.71 -35.19
C SER A 15 5.01 -44.34 -35.33
N VAL A 16 3.71 -44.32 -35.64
CA VAL A 16 2.88 -43.11 -35.58
C VAL A 16 2.77 -42.75 -34.10
N ILE A 17 3.78 -42.04 -33.60
CA ILE A 17 3.72 -41.39 -32.30
C ILE A 17 2.64 -40.31 -32.45
N PRO A 18 1.50 -40.42 -31.75
CA PRO A 18 0.48 -39.38 -31.82
C PRO A 18 1.09 -38.04 -31.42
N PRO A 19 0.72 -36.93 -32.09
CA PRO A 19 1.27 -35.63 -31.78
C PRO A 19 1.02 -35.30 -30.30
N PRO A 20 2.00 -34.69 -29.60
CA PRO A 20 1.84 -34.37 -28.19
C PRO A 20 0.66 -33.43 -28.00
N GLU A 21 -0.37 -33.88 -27.27
CA GLU A 21 -1.51 -33.04 -26.92
C GLU A 21 -1.07 -31.98 -25.91
N GLY A 22 -1.22 -30.71 -26.28
CA GLY A 22 -0.84 -29.58 -25.44
C GLY A 22 -1.67 -29.53 -24.15
N THR A 23 -1.01 -29.63 -23.01
CA THR A 23 -1.62 -29.45 -21.67
C THR A 23 -1.98 -27.99 -21.44
N THR A 24 -3.12 -27.58 -22.00
CA THR A 24 -3.68 -26.22 -21.85
C THR A 24 -4.22 -25.97 -20.43
N GLY A 25 -4.56 -27.02 -19.69
CA GLY A 25 -5.11 -26.93 -18.32
C GLY A 25 -4.25 -26.14 -17.32
N PRO A 26 -2.95 -26.47 -17.16
CA PRO A 26 -2.04 -25.71 -16.31
C PRO A 26 -1.90 -24.23 -16.70
N VAL A 27 -1.95 -23.94 -18.00
CA VAL A 27 -1.84 -22.55 -18.50
C VAL A 27 -3.07 -21.74 -18.07
N VAL A 28 -4.27 -22.28 -18.27
CA VAL A 28 -5.52 -21.62 -17.86
C VAL A 28 -5.59 -21.50 -16.32
N GLY A 29 -5.16 -22.53 -15.59
CA GLY A 29 -5.12 -22.48 -14.13
C GLY A 29 -4.16 -21.42 -13.59
N SER A 30 -2.97 -21.28 -14.20
CA SER A 30 -2.00 -20.26 -13.82
C SER A 30 -2.52 -18.84 -14.03
N ILE A 31 -3.24 -18.60 -15.13
CA ILE A 31 -3.85 -17.29 -15.41
C ILE A 31 -4.85 -16.91 -14.31
N ILE A 32 -5.70 -17.85 -13.88
CA ILE A 32 -6.69 -17.59 -12.81
C ILE A 32 -5.98 -17.25 -11.49
N VAL A 33 -4.94 -17.99 -11.12
CA VAL A 33 -4.17 -17.72 -9.90
C VAL A 33 -3.52 -16.33 -9.95
N ILE A 34 -2.93 -15.95 -11.09
CA ILE A 34 -2.33 -14.61 -11.27
C ILE A 34 -3.38 -13.52 -11.10
N VAL A 35 -4.57 -13.67 -11.69
CA VAL A 35 -5.67 -12.69 -11.54
C VAL A 35 -6.09 -12.54 -10.08
N VAL A 36 -6.23 -13.65 -9.35
CA VAL A 36 -6.58 -13.61 -7.91
C VAL A 36 -5.48 -12.95 -7.08
N LEU A 37 -4.20 -13.18 -7.40
CA LEU A 37 -3.08 -12.53 -6.71
C LEU A 37 -3.00 -11.03 -7.01
N LEU A 38 -3.27 -10.61 -8.25
CA LEU A 38 -3.34 -9.20 -8.60
C LEU A 38 -4.49 -8.50 -7.89
N LEU A 39 -5.69 -9.12 -7.85
CA LEU A 39 -6.84 -8.57 -7.13
C LEU A 39 -6.61 -8.55 -5.62
N GLY A 40 -6.10 -9.63 -5.04
CA GLY A 40 -5.80 -9.72 -3.61
C GLY A 40 -4.68 -8.76 -3.19
N GLY A 41 -3.61 -8.67 -3.98
CA GLY A 41 -2.52 -7.73 -3.77
C GLY A 41 -2.98 -6.27 -3.91
N PHE A 42 -3.76 -5.96 -4.95
CA PHE A 42 -4.33 -4.62 -5.15
C PHE A 42 -5.31 -4.24 -4.03
N TYR A 43 -6.17 -5.17 -3.60
CA TYR A 43 -7.10 -4.97 -2.50
C TYR A 43 -6.36 -4.67 -1.18
N PHE A 44 -5.32 -5.45 -0.88
CA PHE A 44 -4.52 -5.26 0.34
C PHE A 44 -3.68 -3.97 0.31
N TRP A 45 -3.15 -3.59 -0.86
CA TRP A 45 -2.37 -2.36 -1.01
C TRP A 45 -3.25 -1.10 -0.87
N ASN A 46 -4.51 -1.16 -1.34
CA ASN A 46 -5.43 -0.02 -1.28
C ASN A 46 -5.82 0.38 0.16
N GLU A 47 -5.92 -0.57 1.08
CA GLU A 47 -6.20 -0.29 2.50
C GLU A 47 -5.02 0.45 3.16
N LYS A 48 -3.80 -0.08 2.97
CA LYS A 48 -2.59 0.43 3.64
C LYS A 48 -2.17 1.81 3.16
N VAL A 49 -2.42 2.16 1.90
CA VAL A 49 -2.10 3.50 1.36
C VAL A 49 -3.11 4.54 1.84
N ARG A 50 -4.37 4.16 2.10
CA ARG A 50 -5.37 5.10 2.65
C ARG A 50 -5.01 5.53 4.06
N ASP A 51 -4.60 4.59 4.92
CA ASP A 51 -4.22 4.89 6.31
C ASP A 51 -2.91 5.69 6.44
N GLN A 52 -2.05 5.65 5.41
CA GLN A 52 -0.76 6.36 5.42
C GLN A 52 -0.80 7.73 4.73
N ILE A 53 -1.73 7.94 3.79
CA ILE A 53 -1.88 9.23 3.07
C ILE A 53 -2.96 10.11 3.71
N PHE A 54 -3.95 9.50 4.36
CA PHE A 54 -4.93 10.20 5.18
C PHE A 54 -4.84 9.62 6.58
N PRO A 55 -4.15 10.28 7.53
CA PRO A 55 -4.32 9.93 8.93
C PRO A 55 -5.83 9.92 9.24
N PRO A 56 -6.31 9.01 10.10
CA PRO A 56 -7.71 8.99 10.48
C PRO A 56 -8.15 10.41 10.85
N ILE A 57 -9.33 10.79 10.36
CA ILE A 57 -9.97 12.10 10.59
C ILE A 57 -10.19 12.37 12.08
N GLU A 58 -9.83 11.45 12.99
CA GLU A 58 -9.71 11.74 14.43
C GLU A 58 -8.86 13.00 14.68
N SER A 59 -7.72 13.17 14.00
CA SER A 59 -6.86 14.37 14.17
C SER A 59 -7.47 15.69 13.68
N GLN A 60 -8.40 15.67 12.73
CA GLN A 60 -9.07 16.88 12.24
C GLN A 60 -10.40 17.13 12.94
N ALA A 61 -11.12 16.07 13.33
CA ALA A 61 -12.36 16.17 14.08
C ALA A 61 -12.11 16.80 15.45
N GLU A 62 -11.01 16.45 16.11
CA GLU A 62 -10.63 16.99 17.42
C GLU A 62 -10.28 18.49 17.33
N VAL A 63 -9.55 18.91 16.29
CA VAL A 63 -9.26 20.33 16.03
C VAL A 63 -10.52 21.12 15.66
N ILE A 64 -11.44 20.53 14.89
CA ILE A 64 -12.71 21.18 14.52
C ILE A 64 -13.62 21.30 15.75
N GLU A 65 -13.71 20.26 16.60
CA GLU A 65 -14.51 20.28 17.82
C GLU A 65 -13.96 21.32 18.83
N GLN A 66 -12.64 21.48 18.88
CA GLN A 66 -12.00 22.50 19.72
C GLN A 66 -12.26 23.92 19.21
N ILE A 67 -12.29 24.15 17.88
CA ILE A 67 -12.68 25.44 17.28
C ILE A 67 -14.19 25.68 17.38
N GLU A 68 -15.03 24.66 17.33
CA GLU A 68 -16.48 24.77 17.55
C GLU A 68 -16.83 25.04 19.03
N SER A 69 -15.91 24.75 19.95
CA SER A 69 -16.11 25.00 21.39
C SER A 69 -16.06 26.48 21.77
N VAL A 70 -15.45 27.34 20.95
CA VAL A 70 -15.48 28.79 21.16
C VAL A 70 -16.78 29.41 20.64
N SER A 71 -17.29 30.38 21.38
CA SER A 71 -18.53 31.05 20.99
C SER A 71 -18.36 31.92 19.73
N ASN A 72 -19.45 32.07 18.96
CA ASN A 72 -19.53 33.02 17.84
C ASN A 72 -20.18 34.35 18.27
N SER A 73 -20.15 34.67 19.57
CA SER A 73 -20.83 35.82 20.14
C SER A 73 -19.89 37.02 20.23
N ASP A 74 -20.39 38.21 19.88
CA ASP A 74 -19.69 39.49 20.07
C ASP A 74 -19.93 40.08 21.48
N GLU A 75 -20.62 39.34 22.37
CA GLU A 75 -20.88 39.77 23.73
C GLU A 75 -19.64 39.60 24.61
N VAL A 76 -19.29 40.65 25.37
CA VAL A 76 -18.10 40.66 26.24
C VAL A 76 -18.08 39.47 27.22
N ALA A 77 -19.24 39.12 27.79
CA ALA A 77 -19.34 38.00 28.73
C ALA A 77 -19.07 36.64 28.08
N ALA A 78 -19.38 36.48 26.79
CA ALA A 78 -19.11 35.26 26.05
C ALA A 78 -17.61 35.13 25.74
N ILE A 79 -16.97 36.23 25.33
CA ILE A 79 -15.52 36.28 25.09
C ILE A 79 -14.73 35.98 26.38
N GLU A 80 -15.15 36.52 27.53
CA GLU A 80 -14.52 36.22 28.82
C GLU A 80 -14.67 34.74 29.20
N ALA A 81 -15.82 34.14 28.91
CA ALA A 81 -16.04 32.71 29.14
C ALA A 81 -15.13 31.85 28.26
N ASP A 82 -15.06 32.13 26.96
CA ASP A 82 -14.22 31.40 25.99
C ASP A 82 -12.73 31.46 26.35
N ILE A 83 -12.23 32.63 26.76
CA ILE A 83 -10.85 32.80 27.22
C ILE A 83 -10.62 31.99 28.50
N SER A 84 -11.57 32.02 29.44
CA SER A 84 -11.43 31.29 30.71
C SER A 84 -11.48 29.76 30.55
N SER A 85 -12.12 29.26 29.49
CA SER A 85 -12.15 27.84 29.15
C SER A 85 -10.97 27.38 28.31
N THR A 86 -10.13 28.30 27.83
CA THR A 86 -8.90 27.93 27.13
C THR A 86 -7.92 27.35 28.15
N ASP A 87 -7.63 26.05 28.02
CA ASP A 87 -6.67 25.36 28.86
C ASP A 87 -5.24 25.72 28.42
N LEU A 88 -4.45 26.26 29.33
CA LEU A 88 -3.05 26.64 29.13
C LEU A 88 -2.12 25.88 30.09
N ASP A 89 -2.66 24.99 30.94
CA ASP A 89 -1.90 24.32 31.97
C ASP A 89 -0.89 23.32 31.37
N THR A 90 -1.15 22.83 30.16
CA THR A 90 -0.27 21.89 29.41
C THR A 90 0.70 22.58 28.46
N LEU A 91 0.59 23.91 28.29
CA LEU A 91 1.35 24.63 27.26
C LEU A 91 2.87 24.52 27.47
N ASP A 92 3.32 24.51 28.72
CA ASP A 92 4.75 24.37 29.03
C ASP A 92 5.31 23.01 28.56
N GLU A 93 4.56 21.92 28.73
CA GLU A 93 4.96 20.56 28.35
C GLU A 93 4.94 20.37 26.82
N GLU A 94 3.95 20.97 26.16
CA GLU A 94 3.85 21.00 24.69
C GLU A 94 5.00 21.79 24.07
N LEU A 95 5.36 22.95 24.62
CA LEU A 95 6.49 23.75 24.14
C LEU A 95 7.83 23.06 24.35
N GLU A 96 8.01 22.33 25.46
CA GLU A 96 9.20 21.51 25.69
C GLU A 96 9.30 20.39 24.64
N THR A 97 8.19 19.73 24.35
CA THR A 97 8.12 18.67 23.33
C THR A 97 8.49 19.20 21.94
N ILE A 98 7.90 20.31 21.51
CA ILE A 98 8.20 20.95 20.21
C ILE A 98 9.68 21.34 20.12
N THR A 99 10.25 21.88 21.20
CA THR A 99 11.67 22.26 21.23
C THR A 99 12.56 21.04 21.06
N ALA A 100 12.24 19.94 21.76
CA ALA A 100 13.00 18.70 21.67
C ALA A 100 12.93 18.06 20.27
N GLU A 101 11.76 18.08 19.63
CA GLU A 101 11.60 17.60 18.25
C GLU A 101 12.40 18.44 17.26
N LEU A 102 12.36 19.77 17.37
CA LEU A 102 13.12 20.67 16.51
C LEU A 102 14.64 20.48 16.66
N ASP A 103 15.13 20.33 17.89
CA ASP A 103 16.56 20.09 18.15
C ASP A 103 17.02 18.74 17.57
N ALA A 104 16.17 17.71 17.67
CA ALA A 104 16.45 16.40 17.07
C ALA A 104 16.51 16.48 15.54
N GLU A 105 15.56 17.19 14.91
CA GLU A 105 15.56 17.37 13.46
C GLU A 105 16.76 18.22 12.98
N LEU A 106 17.19 19.21 13.76
CA LEU A 106 18.38 19.98 13.45
C LEU A 106 19.67 19.14 13.53
N ALA A 107 19.75 18.23 14.51
CA ALA A 107 20.88 17.32 14.67
C ALA A 107 20.98 16.31 13.51
N ASP A 108 19.84 15.77 13.05
CA ASP A 108 19.79 14.88 11.88
C ASP A 108 20.24 15.58 10.59
N LEU A 109 20.02 16.90 10.48
CA LEU A 109 20.50 17.71 9.36
C LEU A 109 21.99 18.07 9.45
N GLU A 110 22.55 18.21 10.65
CA GLU A 110 23.99 18.45 10.86
C GLU A 110 24.83 17.20 10.52
N ASP A 111 24.30 16.00 10.80
CA ASP A 111 24.94 14.72 10.43
C ASP A 111 24.88 14.42 8.92
N LEU A 112 24.15 15.21 8.13
CA LEU A 112 24.04 15.09 6.67
C LEU A 112 25.07 15.93 5.88
N ASP A 113 25.97 16.65 6.55
CA ASP A 113 27.07 17.37 5.89
C ASP A 113 28.17 16.37 5.44
N LEU A 114 28.00 15.84 4.22
CA LEU A 114 28.99 15.14 3.39
C LEU A 114 29.78 16.12 2.49
#